data_AF-A0A3N5EAA7-F1
#
_entry.id   AF-A0A3N5EAA7-F1
#
_cell.length_a   1.000
_cell.length_b   1.000
_cell.length_c   1.000
_cell.angle_alpha   90.00
_cell.angle_beta   90.00
_cell.angle_gamma   90.00
#
_symmetry.space_group_name_H-M   'P 1'
#
loop_
_entity.id
_entity.type
_entity.pdbx_description
1 polymer ?
#
loop_
_entity_poly.entity_id
_entity_poly.type
_entity_poly.pdbx_seq_one_letter_code
_entity_poly.pdbx_strand_id
1 'polypeptide(L)'
;EGLTLRAREERVITPLNSTHRAVVMAIERGKLQHLIFDNRALWSHRAMAAVFGVILRLPPLAQALASRQVKSRYLEYLITHVRA
;
A
#
# COMPACT_ATOMS: atom_id res chain seq x y z
N GLU A 1 -15.06 33.28 29.33
CA GLU A 1 -14.94 31.81 29.32
C GLU A 1 -14.46 31.36 27.94
N GLY A 2 -13.57 30.37 27.86
CA GLY A 2 -12.88 29.99 26.62
C GLY A 2 -13.40 28.68 26.04
N LEU A 3 -13.41 28.58 24.70
CA LEU A 3 -13.74 27.36 23.97
C LEU A 3 -12.66 26.29 24.18
N THR A 4 -13.05 25.08 24.54
CA THR A 4 -12.17 23.92 24.70
C THR A 4 -12.41 22.89 23.61
N LEU A 5 -11.33 22.33 23.07
CA LEU A 5 -11.39 21.29 22.03
C LEU A 5 -11.60 19.91 22.67
N ARG A 6 -12.54 19.11 22.15
CA ARG A 6 -12.69 17.69 22.50
C ARG A 6 -11.99 16.81 21.48
N ALA A 7 -11.22 15.84 21.97
CA ALA A 7 -10.61 14.82 21.12
C ALA A 7 -11.66 13.86 20.56
N ARG A 8 -11.46 13.42 19.31
CA ARG A 8 -12.32 12.44 18.63
C ARG A 8 -12.07 11.03 19.17
N GLU A 9 -13.12 10.22 19.25
CA GLU A 9 -13.06 8.81 19.68
C GLU A 9 -12.15 7.96 18.78
N GLU A 10 -12.18 8.20 17.46
CA GLU A 10 -11.36 7.48 16.49
C GLU A 10 -10.45 8.44 15.72
N ARG A 11 -9.13 8.20 15.81
CA ARG A 11 -8.13 8.91 15.01
C ARG A 11 -7.98 8.22 13.67
N VAL A 12 -8.49 8.84 12.61
CA VAL A 12 -8.22 8.41 11.24
C VAL A 12 -6.75 8.71 10.93
N ILE A 13 -5.91 7.68 10.91
CA ILE A 13 -4.50 7.83 10.53
C ILE A 13 -4.46 8.08 9.02
N THR A 14 -4.15 9.31 8.64
CA THR A 14 -3.92 9.63 7.22
C THR A 14 -2.68 8.88 6.73
N PRO A 15 -2.72 8.34 5.50
CA PRO A 15 -1.55 7.72 4.89
C PRO A 15 -0.33 8.64 4.95
N LEU A 16 0.83 8.10 5.36
CA LEU A 16 2.06 8.86 5.57
C LEU A 16 2.53 9.61 4.30
N ASN A 17 2.23 9.07 3.12
CA ASN A 17 2.50 9.72 1.84
C ASN A 17 1.46 9.29 0.77
N SER A 18 1.47 9.99 -0.36
CA SER A 18 0.55 9.76 -1.49
C SER A 18 0.67 8.36 -2.09
N THR A 19 1.88 7.79 -2.12
CA THR A 19 2.12 6.42 -2.59
C THR A 19 1.44 5.40 -1.68
N HIS A 20 1.61 5.54 -0.36
CA HIS A 20 0.96 4.67 0.62
C HIS A 20 -0.56 4.71 0.46
N ARG A 21 -1.13 5.92 0.32
CA ARG A 21 -2.56 6.09 0.07
C ARG A 21 -3.01 5.37 -1.20
N ALA A 22 -2.30 5.57 -2.30
CA ALA A 22 -2.67 5.01 -3.60
C ALA A 22 -2.61 3.47 -3.58
N VAL A 23 -1.57 2.89 -2.99
CA VAL A 23 -1.37 1.45 -2.90
C VAL A 23 -2.43 0.80 -2.00
N VAL A 24 -2.65 1.33 -0.79
CA VAL A 24 -3.66 0.80 0.14
C VAL A 24 -5.06 0.86 -0.49
N MET A 25 -5.42 2.01 -1.07
CA MET A 25 -6.71 2.18 -1.74
C MET A 25 -6.87 1.22 -2.94
N ALA A 26 -5.80 1.00 -3.71
CA ALA A 26 -5.84 0.08 -4.83
C ALA A 26 -6.01 -1.38 -4.35
N ILE A 27 -5.37 -1.78 -3.25
CA ILE A 27 -5.56 -3.10 -2.65
C ILE A 27 -6.99 -3.27 -2.14
N GLU A 28 -7.50 -2.32 -1.35
CA GLU A 28 -8.86 -2.37 -0.80
C GLU A 28 -9.93 -2.48 -1.90
N ARG A 29 -9.71 -1.79 -3.03
CA ARG A 29 -10.65 -1.77 -4.16
C ARG A 29 -10.43 -2.89 -5.19
N GLY A 30 -9.47 -3.79 -4.98
CA GLY A 30 -9.15 -4.82 -5.97
C GLY A 30 -8.51 -4.30 -7.26
N LYS A 31 -7.97 -3.08 -7.25
CA LYS A 31 -7.42 -2.38 -8.44
C LYS A 31 -5.89 -2.26 -8.43
N LEU A 32 -5.19 -3.08 -7.64
CA LEU A 32 -3.72 -3.03 -7.56
C LEU A 32 -3.05 -3.31 -8.92
N GLN A 33 -3.63 -4.19 -9.75
CA GLN A 33 -3.14 -4.43 -11.10
C GLN A 33 -3.13 -3.15 -11.95
N HIS A 34 -4.24 -2.41 -11.97
CA HIS A 34 -4.34 -1.15 -12.71
C HIS A 34 -3.31 -0.11 -12.26
N LEU A 35 -3.06 -0.03 -10.95
CA LEU A 35 -2.04 0.87 -10.41
C LEU A 35 -0.63 0.53 -10.93
N ILE A 36 -0.33 -0.76 -11.11
CA ILE A 36 1.00 -1.23 -11.53
C ILE A 36 1.17 -1.17 -13.06
N PHE A 37 0.18 -1.67 -13.80
CA PHE A 37 0.28 -1.88 -15.24
C PHE A 37 -0.19 -0.66 -16.05
N ASP A 38 -1.34 -0.08 -15.72
CA ASP A 38 -1.96 0.98 -16.54
C ASP A 38 -1.24 2.33 -16.35
N ASN A 39 -0.73 2.59 -15.15
CA ASN A 39 0.02 3.81 -14.84
C ASN A 39 1.51 3.73 -15.22
N ARG A 40 1.93 2.71 -15.98
CA ARG A 40 3.33 2.48 -16.39
C ARG A 40 4.30 2.46 -15.21
N ALA A 41 3.86 2.07 -14.01
CA ALA A 41 4.72 2.05 -12.83
C ALA A 41 5.93 1.14 -13.05
N LEU A 42 5.75 0.03 -13.77
CA LEU A 42 6.81 -0.89 -14.19
C LEU A 42 7.94 -0.24 -14.99
N TRP A 43 7.68 0.87 -15.69
CA TRP A 43 8.68 1.54 -16.53
C TRP A 43 9.64 2.40 -15.70
N SER A 44 9.33 2.58 -14.40
CA SER A 44 10.16 3.33 -13.47
C SER A 44 10.54 2.43 -12.30
N HIS A 45 11.83 2.10 -12.22
CA HIS A 45 12.38 1.39 -11.06
C HIS A 45 12.08 2.12 -9.75
N ARG A 46 12.11 3.46 -9.75
CA ARG A 46 11.77 4.27 -8.56
C ARG A 46 10.30 4.13 -8.19
N ALA A 47 9.40 4.12 -9.16
CA ALA A 47 7.97 3.94 -8.89
C ALA A 47 7.68 2.54 -8.33
N MET A 48 8.27 1.50 -8.92
CA MET A 48 8.12 0.13 -8.41
C MET A 48 8.74 -0.05 -7.03
N ALA A 49 9.91 0.54 -6.76
CA ALA A 49 10.51 0.52 -5.43
C ALA A 49 9.59 1.19 -4.39
N ALA A 50 8.92 2.28 -4.76
CA ALA A 50 7.96 2.94 -3.87
C ALA A 50 6.70 2.09 -3.63
N VAL A 51 6.15 1.46 -4.67
CA VAL A 51 4.98 0.57 -4.56
C VAL A 51 5.31 -0.66 -3.70
N PHE A 52 6.40 -1.37 -4.02
CA PHE A 52 6.81 -2.54 -3.24
C PHE A 52 7.24 -2.19 -1.83
N GLY A 53 7.91 -1.05 -1.63
CA GLY A 53 8.27 -0.57 -0.30
C GLY A 53 7.06 -0.32 0.60
N VAL A 54 5.94 0.12 0.03
CA VAL A 54 4.66 0.18 0.77
C VAL A 54 4.15 -1.24 1.05
N ILE A 55 4.04 -2.09 0.02
CA ILE A 55 3.46 -3.44 0.16
C ILE A 55 4.19 -4.24 1.24
N LEU A 56 5.53 -4.26 1.24
CA LEU A 56 6.33 -5.03 2.20
C LEU A 56 6.21 -4.55 3.65
N ARG A 57 5.75 -3.31 3.87
CA ARG A 57 5.50 -2.74 5.20
C ARG A 57 4.06 -2.89 5.67
N LEU A 58 3.15 -3.38 4.81
CA LEU A 58 1.76 -3.60 5.19
C LEU A 58 1.62 -4.80 6.15
N PRO A 59 0.54 -4.89 6.93
CA PRO A 59 0.24 -6.07 7.73
C PRO A 59 0.15 -7.34 6.87
N PRO A 60 0.47 -8.54 7.41
CA PRO A 60 0.52 -9.79 6.65
C PRO A 60 -0.75 -10.10 5.85
N LEU A 61 -1.92 -9.76 6.39
CA LEU A 61 -3.20 -9.95 5.71
C LEU A 61 -3.31 -9.10 4.44
N ALA A 62 -2.91 -7.83 4.50
CA ALA A 62 -2.95 -6.93 3.35
C ALA A 62 -1.88 -7.32 2.29
N GLN A 63 -0.73 -7.84 2.72
CA GLN A 63 0.27 -8.41 1.81
C GLN A 63 -0.27 -9.62 1.06
N ALA A 64 -0.96 -10.53 1.75
CA ALA A 64 -1.60 -11.69 1.12
C ALA A 64 -2.66 -11.27 0.10
N LEU A 65 -3.48 -10.27 0.41
CA LEU A 65 -4.45 -9.70 -0.54
C LEU A 65 -3.77 -9.09 -1.76
N ALA A 66 -2.70 -8.32 -1.57
CA ALA A 66 -1.90 -7.76 -2.66
C ALA A 66 -1.31 -8.85 -3.56
N SER A 67 -0.74 -9.91 -2.96
CA SER A 67 -0.19 -11.05 -3.67
C SER A 67 -1.26 -11.76 -4.51
N ARG A 68 -2.45 -12.01 -3.96
CA ARG A 68 -3.57 -12.64 -4.67
C ARG A 68 -4.09 -11.79 -5.83
N GLN A 69 -4.09 -10.47 -5.69
CA GLN A 69 -4.51 -9.57 -6.76
C GLN A 69 -3.51 -9.56 -7.91
N VAL A 70 -2.21 -9.42 -7.64
CA VAL A 70 -1.20 -9.30 -8.72
C VAL A 70 -0.81 -10.67 -9.31
N LYS A 71 -0.91 -11.75 -8.52
CA LYS A 71 -0.53 -13.13 -8.90
C LYS A 71 0.91 -13.23 -9.42
N SER A 72 1.83 -12.52 -8.77
CA SER A 72 3.24 -12.47 -9.16
C SER A 72 4.10 -13.35 -8.26
N ARG A 73 4.79 -14.33 -8.87
CA ARG A 73 5.80 -15.15 -8.19
C ARG A 73 6.93 -14.31 -7.58
N TYR A 74 7.27 -13.19 -8.23
CA TYR A 74 8.28 -12.27 -7.72
C TYR A 74 7.82 -11.54 -6.46
N LEU A 75 6.56 -11.07 -6.43
CA LEU A 75 6.02 -10.40 -5.24
C LEU A 75 5.91 -11.37 -4.05
N GLU A 76 5.47 -12.60 -4.31
CA GLU A 76 5.40 -13.67 -3.31
C GLU A 76 6.79 -14.01 -2.75
N TYR A 77 7.80 -14.10 -3.61
CA TYR A 77 9.19 -14.25 -3.21
C TYR A 77 9.66 -13.09 -2.30
N LEU A 78 9.37 -11.85 -2.68
CA LEU A 78 9.76 -10.69 -1.87
C LEU A 78 9.09 -10.70 -0.49
N ILE A 79 7.79 -10.95 -0.41
CA ILE A 79 7.05 -11.01 0.87
C ILE A 79 7.63 -12.09 1.80
N THR A 80 8.05 -13.23 1.25
CA THR A 80 8.53 -14.37 2.05
C THR A 80 10.00 -14.24 2.45
N HIS A 81 10.84 -13.58 1.64
CA HIS A 81 12.29 -13.55 1.83
C HIS A 81 12.83 -12.19 2.28
N VAL A 82 12.05 -11.11 2.14
CA VAL A 82 12.44 -9.76 2.57
C VAL A 82 11.60 -9.38 3.79
N ARG A 83 12.23 -9.32 4.96
CA ARG A 83 11.64 -8.66 6.14
C ARG A 83 11.90 -7.17 6.02
N ALA A 84 10.84 -6.37 5.91
CA ALA A 84 10.89 -4.91 5.94
C ALA A 84 10.85 -4.37 7.37
#